data_AF-K9XVC3-F1
#
_entry.id   AF-K9XVC3-F1
#
_cell.length_a   1.000
_cell.length_b   1.000
_cell.length_c   1.000
_cell.angle_alpha   90.00
_cell.angle_beta   90.00
_cell.angle_gamma   90.00
#
_symmetry.space_group_name_H-M   'P 1'
#
loop_
_entity.id
_entity.type
_entity.pdbx_description
1 polymer ?
#
loop_
_entity_poly.entity_id
_entity_poly.type
_entity_poly.pdbx_seq_one_letter_code
_entity_poly.pdbx_strand_id
1 'polypeptide(L)' 'MLKTIPYFLEEIKSEARQLVDQGLLERQQPLYMLCRYIAPREWICVELELEKNDYLLRDKIGDLLAHEEWEED' A
#
# COMPACT_ATOMS: atom_id res chain seq x y z
N MET A 1 10.59 20.57 -13.09
CA MET A 1 10.10 19.28 -13.62
C MET A 1 9.60 18.49 -12.44
N LEU A 2 8.28 18.37 -12.29
CA LEU A 2 7.70 17.54 -11.23
C LEU A 2 7.97 16.09 -11.65
N LYS A 3 8.99 15.47 -11.06
CA LYS A 3 9.14 14.02 -11.11
C LYS A 3 7.97 13.48 -10.32
N THR A 4 6.88 13.13 -10.99
CA THR A 4 5.94 12.14 -10.47
C THR A 4 6.78 10.87 -10.40
N ILE A 5 7.45 10.65 -9.27
CA ILE A 5 8.11 9.38 -9.01
C ILE A 5 6.96 8.38 -9.02
N PRO A 6 6.94 7.41 -9.94
CA PRO A 6 5.95 6.35 -9.87
C PRO A 6 6.15 5.71 -8.50
N TYR A 7 5.15 5.84 -7.62
CA TYR A 7 5.15 5.02 -6.42
C TYR A 7 5.20 3.58 -6.91
N PHE A 8 6.23 2.84 -6.54
CA PHE A 8 6.23 1.42 -6.82
C PHE A 8 5.35 0.74 -5.78
N LEU A 9 4.62 -0.31 -6.18
CA LEU A 9 3.88 -1.15 -5.25
C LEU A 9 4.75 -1.59 -4.06
N GLU A 10 6.04 -1.82 -4.31
CA GLU A 10 7.11 -2.09 -3.34
C GLU A 10 7.26 -1.01 -2.25
N GLU A 11 7.17 0.28 -2.63
CA GLU A 11 7.23 1.38 -1.66
C GLU A 11 5.96 1.44 -0.81
N ILE A 12 4.79 1.23 -1.43
CA ILE A 12 3.50 1.18 -0.71
C ILE A 12 3.51 0.01 0.28
N LYS A 13 4.02 -1.16 -0.12
CA LYS A 13 4.21 -2.33 0.75
C LYS A 13 5.18 -2.02 1.89
N SER A 14 6.30 -1.35 1.61
CA SER A 14 7.29 -0.98 2.61
C SER A 14 6.71 -0.02 3.66
N GLU A 15 6.00 1.02 3.23
CA GLU A 15 5.29 1.94 4.14
C GLU A 15 4.23 1.21 4.96
N ALA A 16 3.38 0.40 4.32
CA ALA A 16 2.35 -0.37 5.02
C ALA A 16 2.98 -1.32 6.05
N ARG A 17 4.11 -1.96 5.72
CA ARG A 17 4.86 -2.83 6.64
C ARG A 17 5.40 -2.05 7.83
N GLN A 18 5.98 -0.87 7.60
CA GLN A 18 6.48 -0.01 8.70
C GLN A 18 5.35 0.42 9.63
N LEU A 19 4.19 0.82 9.09
CA LEU A 19 3.03 1.22 9.88
C LEU A 19 2.49 0.05 10.72
N VAL A 20 2.51 -1.17 10.16
CA VAL A 20 2.12 -2.39 10.88
C VAL A 20 3.14 -2.74 11.97
N ASP A 21 4.44 -2.64 11.68
CA ASP A 21 5.52 -2.92 12.62
C ASP A 21 5.52 -1.94 13.80
N GLN A 22 5.20 -0.67 13.54
CA GLN A 22 5.01 0.35 14.56
C GLN A 22 3.71 0.17 15.39
N GLY A 23 2.84 -0.76 15.00
CA GLY A 23 1.53 -0.97 15.65
C GLY A 23 0.51 0.12 15.35
N LEU A 24 0.73 0.95 14.33
CA LEU A 24 -0.21 1.98 13.88
C LEU A 24 -1.31 1.40 12.99
N LEU A 25 -1.01 0.34 12.25
CA LEU A 25 -1.93 -0.41 11.42
C LEU A 25 -1.88 -1.90 11.78
N GLU A 26 -2.93 -2.63 11.44
CA GLU A 26 -2.95 -4.08 11.55
C GLU A 26 -3.11 -4.70 10.17
N ARG A 27 -2.53 -5.89 9.95
CA ARG A 27 -2.67 -6.62 8.68
C ARG A 27 -4.13 -6.94 8.32
N GLN A 28 -5.02 -6.97 9.30
CA GLN A 28 -6.45 -7.23 9.07
C GLN A 28 -7.23 -5.96 8.67
N GLN A 29 -6.63 -4.78 8.82
CA GLN A 29 -7.27 -3.52 8.48
C GLN A 29 -7.30 -3.32 6.97
N PRO A 30 -8.32 -2.60 6.47
CA PRO A 30 -8.47 -2.33 5.04
C PRO A 30 -7.44 -1.32 4.53
N LEU A 31 -7.07 -1.42 3.26
CA LEU A 31 -6.06 -0.59 2.60
C LEU A 31 -6.37 0.90 2.66
N TYR A 32 -7.64 1.30 2.64
CA TYR A 32 -8.02 2.72 2.79
C TYR A 32 -7.50 3.34 4.10
N MET A 33 -7.19 2.55 5.13
CA MET A 33 -6.63 3.07 6.39
C MET A 33 -5.25 3.72 6.18
N LEU A 34 -4.51 3.34 5.14
CA LEU A 34 -3.25 3.99 4.75
C LEU A 34 -3.45 5.48 4.44
N CYS A 35 -4.62 5.89 3.91
CA CYS A 35 -4.99 7.29 3.67
C CYS A 35 -4.92 8.17 4.93
N ARG A 36 -5.02 7.56 6.12
CA ARG A 36 -4.91 8.28 7.40
C ARG A 36 -3.47 8.66 7.76
N TYR A 37 -2.50 7.97 7.18
CA TYR A 37 -1.07 8.13 7.44
C TYR A 37 -0.33 8.79 6.28
N ILE A 38 -0.82 8.58 5.06
CA ILE A 38 -0.27 9.14 3.82
C ILE A 38 -0.93 10.48 3.51
N ALA A 39 -0.15 11.46 3.05
CA ALA A 39 -0.71 12.76 2.70
C ALA A 39 -1.70 12.64 1.53
N PRO A 40 -2.79 13.45 1.46
CA PRO A 40 -3.78 13.35 0.39
C PRO A 40 -3.22 13.50 -1.03
N ARG A 41 -2.08 14.19 -1.18
CA ARG A 41 -1.39 14.35 -2.46
C ARG A 41 -0.66 13.08 -2.91
N GLU A 42 -0.14 12.32 -1.96
CA GLU A 42 0.57 11.05 -2.21
C GLU A 42 -0.43 9.90 -2.32
N TRP A 43 -1.53 9.96 -1.56
CA TRP A 43 -2.61 8.98 -1.61
C TRP A 43 -3.16 8.76 -3.02
N ILE A 44 -3.30 9.82 -3.81
CA ILE A 44 -3.75 9.70 -5.22
C ILE A 44 -2.82 8.79 -6.03
N CYS A 45 -1.50 8.88 -5.81
CA CYS A 45 -0.54 8.00 -6.48
C CYS A 45 -0.64 6.56 -5.97
N VAL A 46 -0.86 6.39 -4.66
CA VAL A 46 -1.06 5.08 -4.03
C VAL A 46 -2.31 4.39 -4.55
N GLU A 47 -3.45 5.08 -4.60
CA GLU A 47 -4.71 4.54 -5.13
C GLU A 47 -4.55 4.08 -6.58
N LEU A 48 -3.93 4.90 -7.43
CA LEU A 48 -3.69 4.56 -8.83
C LEU A 48 -2.81 3.31 -8.98
N GLU A 49 -1.79 3.14 -8.14
CA GLU A 49 -0.93 1.95 -8.16
C GLU A 49 -1.62 0.72 -7.59
N LEU A 50 -2.43 0.87 -6.54
CA LEU A 50 -3.26 -0.22 -6.01
C LEU A 50 -4.25 -0.71 -7.08
N GLU A 51 -4.97 0.20 -7.74
CA GLU A 51 -5.91 -0.15 -8.82
C GLU A 51 -5.21 -0.83 -10.01
N LYS A 52 -4.02 -0.38 -10.39
CA LYS A 52 -3.23 -1.01 -11.46
C LYS A 52 -2.78 -2.44 -11.16
N ASN A 53 -2.66 -2.78 -9.89
CA ASN A 53 -2.26 -4.11 -9.41
C ASN A 53 -3.48 -4.92 -8.90
N ASP A 54 -4.70 -4.53 -9.28
CA ASP A 54 -5.97 -5.19 -8.91
C ASP A 54 -6.26 -5.24 -7.40
N TYR A 55 -5.66 -4.34 -6.60
CA TYR A 55 -6.01 -4.16 -5.19
C TYR A 55 -7.16 -3.19 -5.02
N LEU A 56 -8.07 -3.52 -4.10
CA LEU A 56 -9.22 -2.69 -3.79
C LEU A 56 -9.01 -2.05 -2.42
N LEU A 57 -9.50 -0.82 -2.23
CA LEU A 57 -9.33 -0.09 -0.96
C LEU A 57 -9.93 -0.81 0.26
N ARG A 58 -10.82 -1.77 0.02
CA ARG A 58 -11.43 -2.64 1.04
C ARG A 58 -10.61 -3.89 1.36
N ASP A 59 -9.66 -4.25 0.49
CA ASP A 59 -8.77 -5.38 0.73
C ASP A 59 -7.90 -5.09 1.93
N LYS A 60 -7.40 -6.16 2.55
CA LYS A 60 -6.64 -6.01 3.79
C LYS A 60 -5.22 -5.59 3.46
N ILE A 61 -4.61 -4.85 4.37
CA ILE A 61 -3.17 -4.55 4.31
C ILE A 61 -2.37 -5.84 4.26
N GLY A 62 -2.85 -6.90 4.91
CA GLY A 62 -2.29 -8.24 4.84
C GLY A 62 -2.29 -8.85 3.44
N ASP A 63 -3.31 -8.59 2.61
CA ASP A 63 -3.33 -9.07 1.21
C ASP A 63 -2.25 -8.37 0.38
N LEU A 64 -2.07 -7.06 0.58
CA LEU A 64 -0.99 -6.28 -0.06
C LEU A 64 0.40 -6.79 0.37
N LEU A 65 0.59 -7.12 1.65
CA LEU A 65 1.86 -7.62 2.19
C LEU A 65 2.12 -9.10 1.90
N ALA A 66 1.07 -9.92 1.74
CA ALA A 66 1.19 -11.36 1.51
C ALA A 66 1.54 -11.72 0.05
N HIS A 67 1.31 -10.81 -0.90
CA HIS A 67 1.63 -11.04 -2.31
C HIS A 67 3.14 -11.10 -2.61
N GLU A 68 4.02 -10.86 -1.64
CA GLU A 68 5.47 -11.13 -1.76
C GLU A 68 5.80 -12.64 -1.77
N GLU A 69 4.91 -13.52 -1.30
CA GLU A 69 5.19 -14.96 -1.18
C GLU A 69 4.85 -15.82 -2.42
N TRP A 70 4.38 -15.23 -3.53
CA TRP A 70 4.00 -15.99 -4.74
C TRP A 70 4.98 -15.82 -5.92
N GLU A 71 6.29 -15.75 -5.65
CA GLU A 71 7.35 -15.94 -6.67
C GLU A 71 8.04 -17.32 -6.51
N GLU A 72 7.27 -18.41 -6.38
CA GLU A 72 7.79 -19.77 -6.56
C GLU A 72 6.82 -20.61 -7.43
N ASP A 73 6.99 -20.56 -8.77
CA ASP A 73 7.35 -21.70 -9.64
C ASP A 73 7.60 -21.24 -11.09
#